data_AF-A0A969EZB8-F1
#
_entry.id   AF-A0A969EZB8-F1
#
_cell.length_a   1.000
_cell.length_b   1.000
_cell.length_c   1.000
_cell.angle_alpha   90.00
_cell.angle_beta   90.00
_cell.angle_gamma   90.00
#
_symmetry.space_group_name_H-M   'P 1'
#
loop_
_entity.id
_entity.type
_entity.pdbx_description
1 polymer ?
#
loop_
_entity_poly.entity_id
_entity_poly.type
_entity_poly.pdbx_seq_one_letter_code
_entity_poly.pdbx_strand_id
1 'polypeptide(L)' 'GNSLLRNGGNGRFSDVTDPMAEGFGKWAWGAVWTDLNNDGWEDIYLANGYRIDAELADFYAPGDSKVIFVKVL' A
#
# COMPACT_ATOMS: atom_id res chain seq x y z
N GLY A 1 -0.80 5.97 6.84
CA GLY A 1 -0.81 4.50 6.80
C GLY A 1 -1.95 4.08 5.91
N ASN A 2 -1.73 3.04 5.10
CA ASN A 2 -2.77 2.42 4.28
C ASN A 2 -3.18 1.12 4.98
N SER A 3 -4.48 0.83 5.01
CA SER A 3 -5.00 -0.39 5.63
C SER A 3 -5.69 -1.30 4.60
N LEU A 4 -5.42 -2.60 4.68
CA LEU A 4 -6.13 -3.63 3.93
C LEU A 4 -7.15 -4.30 4.84
N LEU A 5 -8.43 -4.16 4.51
CA LEU A 5 -9.53 -4.70 5.29
C LEU A 5 -10.16 -5.91 4.59
N ARG A 6 -10.13 -7.06 5.25
CA ARG A 6 -10.83 -8.27 4.79
C ARG A 6 -12.29 -8.25 5.27
N ASN A 7 -13.23 -8.34 4.34
CA ASN A 7 -14.64 -8.50 4.67
C ASN A 7 -14.90 -9.95 5.13
N GLY A 8 -15.32 -10.10 6.38
CA GLY A 8 -15.71 -11.38 6.97
C GLY A 8 -17.21 -11.70 6.84
N GLY A 9 -17.97 -10.84 6.16
CA GLY A 9 -19.43 -10.89 6.10
C GLY A 9 -20.10 -10.13 7.24
N ASN A 10 -21.44 -9.99 7.17
CA ASN A 10 -22.26 -9.33 8.19
C ASN A 10 -21.81 -7.91 8.57
N GLY A 11 -21.25 -7.17 7.62
CA GLY A 11 -20.73 -5.82 7.85
C GLY A 11 -19.50 -5.75 8.75
N ARG A 12 -18.81 -6.88 8.98
CA ARG A 12 -17.59 -6.95 9.78
C ARG A 12 -16.36 -7.01 8.90
N PHE A 13 -15.38 -6.20 9.26
CA PHE A 13 -14.10 -6.10 8.58
C PHE A 13 -12.98 -6.36 9.57
N SER A 14 -11.97 -7.11 9.13
CA SER A 14 -10.75 -7.35 9.89
C SER A 14 -9.58 -6.70 9.18
N ASP A 15 -8.74 -5.99 9.93
CA ASP A 15 -7.49 -5.47 9.40
C ASP A 15 -6.52 -6.64 9.17
N VAL A 16 -6.07 -6.78 7.92
CA VAL A 16 -5.10 -7.78 7.47
C VAL A 16 -3.91 -7.09 6.78
N THR A 17 -3.67 -5.82 7.11
CA THR A 17 -2.53 -5.06 6.59
C THR A 17 -1.24 -5.77 6.95
N ASP A 18 -0.41 -6.07 5.94
CA ASP A 18 0.93 -6.58 6.17
C ASP A 18 1.71 -5.55 7.02
N PRO A 19 2.41 -5.95 8.10
CA PRO A 19 3.29 -5.04 8.85
C PRO A 19 4.31 -4.33 7.94
N MET A 20 4.74 -4.98 6.84
CA MET A 20 5.57 -4.37 5.81
C MET A 20 4.84 -3.34 4.93
N ALA A 21 3.51 -3.30 4.93
CA ALA A 21 2.72 -2.24 4.31
C ALA A 21 2.43 -1.08 5.28
N GLU A 22 2.42 -1.34 6.59
CA GLU A 22 2.10 -0.38 7.65
C GLU A 22 3.12 0.78 7.74
N GLY A 23 4.39 0.50 7.43
CA GLY A 23 5.49 1.47 7.48
C GLY A 23 5.81 2.21 6.17
N PHE A 24 5.25 1.78 5.04
CA PHE A 24 5.70 2.23 3.71
C PHE A 24 4.72 3.17 2.99
N GLY A 25 3.53 3.39 3.55
CA GLY A 25 2.43 4.04 2.88
C GLY A 25 2.13 5.46 3.38
N LYS A 26 2.67 6.47 2.70
CA LYS A 26 2.03 7.79 2.65
C LYS A 26 0.73 7.69 1.82
N TRP A 27 0.18 8.81 1.35
CA TRP A 27 -1.12 8.83 0.68
C TRP A 27 -1.18 7.85 -0.51
N ALA A 28 -2.15 6.94 -0.50
CA ALA A 28 -2.46 6.10 -1.65
C ALA A 28 -3.24 6.92 -2.69
N TRP A 29 -2.85 6.78 -3.95
CA TRP A 29 -3.47 7.45 -5.10
C TRP A 29 -4.31 6.49 -5.94
N GLY A 30 -4.07 5.18 -5.81
CA GLY A 30 -4.83 4.15 -6.49
C GLY A 30 -4.33 2.74 -6.15
N ALA A 31 -5.20 1.75 -6.39
CA ALA A 31 -4.88 0.33 -6.23
C ALA A 31 -5.44 -0.48 -7.40
N VAL A 32 -4.76 -1.57 -7.77
CA VAL A 32 -5.20 -2.53 -8.79
C VAL A 32 -4.89 -3.96 -8.35
N TRP A 33 -5.76 -4.89 -8.73
CA TRP A 33 -5.55 -6.33 -8.57
C TRP A 33 -4.98 -6.91 -9.85
N THR A 34 -3.87 -7.64 -9.73
CA THR A 34 -3.25 -8.37 -10.85
C THR A 34 -2.33 -9.45 -10.31
N ASP A 35 -2.26 -10.61 -10.97
CA ASP A 35 -1.22 -11.62 -10.72
C ASP A 35 0.12 -11.14 -11.31
N LEU A 36 1.00 -10.59 -10.47
CA LEU A 36 2.27 -9.96 -10.90
C LEU A 36 3.43 -10.95 -10.90
N ASN A 37 3.38 -11.97 -10.04
CA ASN A 37 4.44 -12.96 -9.92
C ASN A 37 4.12 -14.26 -10.70
N ASN A 38 2.94 -14.33 -11.32
CA ASN A 38 2.45 -15.44 -12.13
C ASN A 38 2.32 -16.75 -11.34
N ASP A 39 1.85 -16.66 -10.09
CA ASP A 39 1.61 -17.82 -9.21
C ASP A 39 0.14 -18.27 -9.15
N GLY A 40 -0.73 -17.61 -9.93
CA GLY A 40 -2.15 -17.93 -10.02
C GLY A 40 -3.01 -17.30 -8.92
N TRP A 41 -2.42 -16.50 -8.03
CA TRP A 41 -3.14 -15.68 -7.05
C TRP A 41 -3.04 -14.20 -7.40
N GLU A 42 -4.12 -13.45 -7.18
CA GLU A 42 -4.13 -12.01 -7.42
C GLU A 42 -3.29 -11.28 -6.36
N ASP A 43 -2.35 -10.45 -6.80
CA ASP A 43 -1.63 -9.51 -5.95
C ASP A 43 -2.34 -8.15 -5.91
N ILE A 44 -2.14 -7.37 -4.85
CA ILE A 44 -2.59 -5.97 -4.82
C ILE A 44 -1.40 -5.03 -5.03
N TYR A 45 -1.51 -4.20 -6.06
CA TYR A 45 -0.56 -3.15 -6.38
C TYR A 45 -1.11 -1.81 -5.92
N LEU A 46 -0.35 -1.09 -5.10
CA LEU A 46 -0.78 0.18 -4.52
C LEU A 46 0.21 1.30 -4.86
N ALA A 47 -0.28 2.28 -5.62
CA ALA A 47 0.48 3.49 -5.93
C ALA A 47 0.34 4.48 -4.77
N ASN A 48 1.46 4.82 -4.14
CA ASN A 48 1.48 5.82 -3.08
C ASN A 48 2.57 6.87 -3.31
N GLY A 49 2.40 8.01 -2.65
CA GLY A 49 3.39 9.07 -2.63
C GLY A 49 2.88 10.31 -1.92
N TYR A 50 3.82 11.18 -1.58
CA TYR A 50 3.54 12.51 -1.03
C TYR A 50 4.44 13.50 -1.74
N ARG A 51 3.87 14.56 -2.32
CA ARG A 51 4.68 15.67 -2.83
C ARG A 51 5.19 16.45 -1.64
N ILE A 52 6.51 16.49 -1.50
CA ILE A 52 7.20 17.41 -0.60
C ILE A 52 7.75 18.55 -1.45
N ASP A 53 7.55 19.78 -0.98
CA ASP A 53 8.23 20.94 -1.57
C ASP A 53 9.72 20.82 -1.29
N ALA A 54 10.54 21.31 -2.22
CA ALA A 54 12.00 21.14 -2.18
C ALA A 54 12.63 21.66 -0.87
N GLU A 55 12.02 22.67 -0.25
CA GLU A 55 12.48 23.26 1.02
C GLU A 55 12.21 22.37 2.25
N LEU A 56 11.33 21.37 2.13
CA LEU A 56 11.08 20.37 3.18
C LEU A 56 11.72 19.02 2.86
N ALA A 57 12.42 18.90 1.73
CA ALA A 57 13.06 17.66 1.28
C ALA A 57 14.20 17.19 2.19
N ASP A 58 14.78 18.08 3.00
CA ASP A 58 15.81 17.70 3.97
C ASP A 58 15.21 17.06 5.24
N PHE A 59 13.92 17.29 5.51
CA PHE A 59 13.19 16.71 6.64
C PHE A 59 12.50 15.38 6.30
N TYR A 60 12.27 15.11 5.01
CA TYR A 60 11.66 13.88 4.52
C TYR A 60 12.63 13.18 3.57
N ALA A 61 12.99 11.93 3.89
CA ALA A 61 13.99 11.18 3.14
C ALA A 61 13.71 11.23 1.62
N PRO A 62 14.72 11.53 0.78
CA PRO A 62 14.56 11.49 -0.68
C PRO A 62 14.11 10.09 -1.12
N GLY A 63 12.99 9.98 -1.84
CA GLY A 63 12.46 8.70 -2.35
C GLY A 63 11.14 8.20 -1.75
N ASP A 64 10.38 9.08 -1.08
CA ASP A 64 9.13 8.76 -0.36
C ASP A 64 7.91 8.41 -1.25
N SER A 65 8.07 8.33 -2.57
CA SER A 65 7.06 7.75 -3.46
C SER A 65 7.50 6.33 -3.80
N LYS A 66 6.84 5.34 -3.18
CA LYS A 66 7.16 3.93 -3.40
C LYS A 66 5.93 3.19 -3.89
N VAL A 67 6.15 2.35 -4.88
CA VAL A 67 5.21 1.33 -5.27
C VAL A 67 5.33 0.19 -4.26
N ILE A 68 4.23 -0.17 -3.60
CA ILE A 68 4.20 -1.30 -2.68
C ILE A 68 3.43 -2.44 -3.36
N PHE A 69 4.06 -3.61 -3.34
CA PHE A 69 3.43 -4.87 -3.69
C PHE A 69 3.01 -5.55 -2.39
N VAL A 70 1.72 -5.79 -2.22
CA VAL A 70 1.23 -6.59 -1.10
C VAL A 70 0.59 -7.83 -1.68
N LYS A 71 1.09 -9.00 -1.28
CA LYS A 71 0.44 -10.26 -1.60
C LYS A 71 -0.65 -10.50 -0.56
N VAL A 72 -1.88 -10.69 -1.00
CA VAL A 72 -2.98 -11.06 -0.11
C VAL A 72 -3.10 -12.58 -0.15
N LEU A 73 -2.71 -13.24 0.96
CA LEU A 73 -2.80 -14.69 1.14
C LEU A 73 -4.25 -15.18 1.32
#